data_AF-A0A8H7P9D6-F1
#
_entry.id   AF-A0A8H7P9D6-F1
#
_cell.length_a   1.000
_cell.length_b   1.000
_cell.length_c   1.000
_cell.angle_alpha   90.00
_cell.angle_beta   90.00
_cell.angle_gamma   90.00
#
_symmetry.space_group_name_H-M   'P 1'
#
loop_
_entity.id
_entity.type
_entity.pdbx_description
1 polymer ?
#
loop_
_entity_poly.entity_id
_entity_poly.type
_entity_poly.pdbx_seq_one_letter_code
_entity_poly.pdbx_strand_id
1 'polypeptide(L)'
;MMIRLHLPLVGLSQWLTPLPGHVLREELGLPEVACIVTDFARAVHQANDVIRSAPLVALESFQIIDPNNELVRGTLQLFGHQFLIASVRVKNKQHPNGFWTYVRMDFAGDTPAGVGQYTVLNDDFETLRSGAKGLGRLSAESQPTHAGPSLDSFASLLEIVYAKTPRYDVFSRNCMWHTENVLFSTARKFAQHWLAGDIRQEALRRYTAGQSDAVTCATELSIPNPVLRWWGATSVGLLRGTQVFFTSQAPDRIKNHDDEVRGIVEAWNLTVQASS
;
A
#
# COMPACT_ATOMS: atom_id res chain seq x y z
N MET A 1 -30.74 -6.00 2.65
CA MET A 1 -30.82 -4.60 2.20
C MET A 1 -29.54 -3.90 2.63
N MET A 2 -28.50 -3.88 1.77
CA MET A 2 -27.23 -3.21 2.08
C MET A 2 -27.43 -1.70 1.86
N ILE A 3 -27.21 -0.91 2.90
CA ILE A 3 -27.19 0.55 2.81
C ILE A 3 -25.92 0.93 2.04
N ARG A 4 -26.05 1.31 0.75
CA ARG A 4 -24.99 1.98 0.00
C ARG A 4 -24.87 3.40 0.51
N LEU A 5 -24.02 3.63 1.50
CA LEU A 5 -23.56 4.98 1.83
C LEU A 5 -22.71 5.47 0.65
N HIS A 6 -23.30 6.32 -0.20
CA HIS A 6 -22.57 7.08 -1.20
C HIS A 6 -21.77 8.16 -0.45
N LEU A 7 -20.53 7.82 -0.09
CA LEU A 7 -19.55 8.81 0.31
C LEU A 7 -19.02 9.47 -0.97
N PRO A 8 -19.22 10.78 -1.17
CA PRO A 8 -18.75 11.46 -2.37
C PRO A 8 -17.23 11.41 -2.52
N LEU A 9 -16.81 11.51 -3.78
CA LEU A 9 -15.44 11.45 -4.29
C LEU A 9 -14.44 12.25 -3.45
N VAL A 10 -13.52 11.57 -2.79
CA VAL A 10 -12.31 12.21 -2.25
C VAL A 10 -11.24 12.24 -3.35
N GLY A 11 -10.92 13.43 -3.86
CA GLY A 11 -9.57 13.74 -4.34
C GLY A 11 -9.26 13.62 -5.84
N LEU A 12 -10.23 13.63 -6.76
CA LEU A 12 -9.90 13.66 -8.21
C LEU A 12 -8.98 14.83 -8.62
N SER A 13 -9.07 15.99 -7.97
CA SER A 13 -8.26 17.17 -8.32
C SER A 13 -6.77 17.02 -7.98
N GLN A 14 -6.41 16.37 -6.86
CA GLN A 14 -5.01 16.13 -6.51
C GLN A 14 -4.34 15.13 -7.46
N TRP A 15 -5.11 14.19 -8.05
CA TRP A 15 -4.61 13.24 -9.03
C TRP A 15 -4.28 13.87 -10.39
N LEU A 16 -4.84 15.04 -10.68
CA LEU A 16 -4.75 15.73 -11.98
C LEU A 16 -3.80 16.93 -11.96
N THR A 17 -3.18 17.23 -10.81
CA THR A 17 -2.22 18.32 -10.69
C THR A 17 -0.84 17.81 -11.09
N PRO A 18 -0.20 18.36 -12.13
CA PRO A 18 1.15 17.96 -12.52
C PRO A 18 2.14 18.19 -11.40
N LEU A 19 3.01 17.20 -11.15
CA LEU A 19 4.15 17.35 -10.25
C LEU A 19 5.43 17.50 -11.11
N PRO A 20 6.17 18.63 -10.99
CA PRO A 20 7.32 18.90 -11.86
C PRO A 20 8.55 18.06 -11.49
N GLY A 21 9.33 17.68 -12.53
CA GLY A 21 10.72 17.21 -12.43
C GLY A 21 10.92 15.86 -11.76
N HIS A 22 10.70 14.76 -12.50
CA HIS A 22 10.82 13.40 -11.96
C HIS A 22 11.61 12.49 -12.89
N VAL A 23 12.82 12.13 -12.48
CA VAL A 23 13.77 11.40 -13.35
C VAL A 23 13.25 9.99 -13.67
N LEU A 24 12.79 9.23 -12.67
CA LEU A 24 12.27 7.87 -12.90
C LEU A 24 10.97 7.88 -13.73
N ARG A 25 10.11 8.86 -13.51
CA ARG A 25 8.84 8.99 -14.25
C ARG A 25 9.07 9.18 -15.75
N GLU A 26 10.00 10.06 -16.10
CA GLU A 26 10.39 10.31 -17.50
C GLU A 26 11.02 9.06 -18.13
N GLU A 27 11.88 8.35 -17.39
CA GLU A 27 12.47 7.09 -17.86
C GLU A 27 11.44 5.98 -18.09
N LEU A 28 10.36 5.97 -17.28
CA LEU A 28 9.25 5.03 -17.42
C LEU A 28 8.20 5.49 -18.46
N GLY A 29 8.32 6.70 -19.02
CA GLY A 29 7.34 7.25 -19.96
C GLY A 29 5.94 7.46 -19.34
N LEU A 30 5.87 7.73 -18.03
CA LEU A 30 4.62 7.89 -17.29
C LEU A 30 4.13 9.35 -17.32
N PRO A 31 2.79 9.58 -17.28
CA PRO A 31 2.22 10.93 -17.30
C PRO A 31 2.64 11.75 -16.06
N GLU A 32 2.56 13.08 -16.14
CA GLU A 32 2.92 13.99 -15.02
C GLU A 32 1.93 13.98 -13.85
N VAL A 33 0.86 13.22 -14.04
CA VAL A 33 -0.27 13.06 -13.15
C VAL A 33 -0.33 11.61 -12.69
N ALA A 34 -1.26 11.30 -11.80
CA ALA A 34 -1.46 9.93 -11.36
C ALA A 34 -1.78 8.99 -12.52
N CYS A 35 -1.19 7.80 -12.52
CA CYS A 35 -1.53 6.72 -13.45
C CYS A 35 -2.15 5.55 -12.70
N ILE A 36 -2.85 4.68 -13.44
CA ILE A 36 -3.39 3.44 -12.87
C ILE A 36 -2.22 2.52 -12.53
N VAL A 37 -2.33 1.79 -11.42
CA VAL A 37 -1.33 0.83 -10.95
C VAL A 37 -0.83 -0.13 -12.05
N THR A 38 -1.72 -0.59 -12.93
CA THR A 38 -1.36 -1.51 -14.03
C THR A 38 -0.56 -0.84 -15.13
N ASP A 39 -0.72 0.46 -15.35
CA ASP A 39 0.11 1.22 -16.30
C ASP A 39 1.51 1.45 -15.73
N PHE A 40 1.60 1.78 -14.43
CA PHE A 40 2.87 1.84 -13.72
C PHE A 40 3.61 0.49 -13.76
N ALA A 41 2.92 -0.61 -13.41
CA ALA A 41 3.54 -1.92 -13.38
C ALA A 41 4.03 -2.35 -14.77
N ARG A 42 3.21 -2.12 -15.82
CA ARG A 42 3.60 -2.36 -17.21
C ARG A 42 4.86 -1.58 -17.59
N ALA A 43 4.92 -0.29 -17.24
CA ALA A 43 6.07 0.55 -17.53
C ALA A 43 7.33 0.04 -16.81
N VAL A 44 7.23 -0.36 -15.54
CA VAL A 44 8.35 -0.95 -14.79
C VAL A 44 8.82 -2.26 -15.44
N HIS A 45 7.91 -3.17 -15.77
CA HIS A 45 8.25 -4.46 -16.39
C HIS A 45 8.92 -4.32 -17.76
N GLN A 46 8.63 -3.24 -18.48
CA GLN A 46 9.23 -2.91 -19.78
C GLN A 46 10.52 -2.08 -19.67
N ALA A 47 10.88 -1.62 -18.47
CA ALA A 47 12.09 -0.85 -18.25
C ALA A 47 13.36 -1.72 -18.36
N ASN A 48 14.52 -1.08 -18.43
CA ASN A 48 15.79 -1.79 -18.43
C ASN A 48 16.07 -2.48 -17.07
N ASP A 49 16.98 -3.45 -17.05
CA ASP A 49 17.30 -4.24 -15.86
C ASP A 49 17.80 -3.40 -14.68
N VAL A 50 18.44 -2.25 -14.93
CA VAL A 50 18.93 -1.37 -13.87
C VAL A 50 17.77 -0.72 -13.12
N ILE A 51 16.74 -0.27 -13.84
CA ILE A 51 15.52 0.29 -13.23
C ILE A 51 14.71 -0.81 -12.56
N ARG A 52 14.52 -1.95 -13.23
CA ARG A 52 13.76 -3.09 -12.70
C ARG A 52 14.34 -3.64 -11.40
N SER A 53 15.66 -3.73 -11.33
CA SER A 53 16.39 -4.17 -10.13
C SER A 53 16.60 -3.08 -9.08
N ALA A 54 16.13 -1.84 -9.31
CA ALA A 54 16.27 -0.76 -8.34
C ALA A 54 15.65 -1.16 -7.00
N PRO A 55 16.39 -1.08 -5.88
CA PRO A 55 15.91 -1.53 -4.59
C PRO A 55 14.82 -0.63 -4.02
N LEU A 56 13.78 -1.27 -3.49
CA LEU A 56 12.84 -0.64 -2.58
C LEU A 56 13.48 -0.65 -1.18
N VAL A 57 13.91 0.51 -0.69
CA VAL A 57 14.63 0.61 0.59
C VAL A 57 13.69 0.82 1.77
N ALA A 58 12.50 1.36 1.53
CA ALA A 58 11.51 1.59 2.55
C ALA A 58 10.10 1.56 1.99
N LEU A 59 9.16 1.17 2.84
CA LEU A 59 7.72 1.20 2.57
C LEU A 59 7.01 1.72 3.82
N GLU A 60 6.23 2.79 3.65
CA GLU A 60 5.54 3.48 4.73
C GLU A 60 4.05 3.62 4.47
N SER A 61 3.25 3.36 5.49
CA SER A 61 1.82 3.66 5.50
C SER A 61 1.54 4.99 6.16
N PHE A 62 0.62 5.73 5.57
CA PHE A 62 0.19 7.05 6.01
C PHE A 62 -1.32 7.12 6.14
N GLN A 63 -1.78 8.05 6.96
CA GLN A 63 -3.19 8.42 7.09
C GLN A 63 -3.34 9.93 6.95
N ILE A 64 -4.22 10.37 6.04
CA ILE A 64 -4.60 11.78 5.95
C ILE A 64 -5.28 12.20 7.24
N ILE A 65 -4.84 13.32 7.82
CA ILE A 65 -5.37 13.87 9.08
C ILE A 65 -6.02 15.24 8.90
N ASP A 66 -6.12 15.73 7.67
CA ASP A 66 -6.77 17.01 7.39
C ASP A 66 -8.21 17.02 7.92
N PRO A 67 -8.55 17.88 8.90
CA PRO A 67 -9.89 17.95 9.47
C PRO A 67 -10.95 18.41 8.47
N ASN A 68 -10.55 19.00 7.33
CA ASN A 68 -11.44 19.37 6.25
C ASN A 68 -11.74 18.20 5.31
N ASN A 69 -11.01 17.09 5.41
CA ASN A 69 -11.26 15.90 4.62
C ASN A 69 -12.60 15.26 5.01
N GLU A 70 -13.45 14.97 4.01
CA GLU A 70 -14.81 14.47 4.25
C GLU A 70 -14.83 13.10 4.95
N LEU A 71 -13.87 12.22 4.67
CA LEU A 71 -13.77 10.92 5.33
C LEU A 71 -13.37 11.09 6.81
N VAL A 72 -12.44 12.01 7.10
CA VAL A 72 -12.05 12.36 8.46
C VAL A 72 -13.23 12.96 9.22
N ARG A 73 -14.04 13.83 8.59
CA ARG A 73 -15.25 14.40 9.19
C ARG A 73 -16.35 13.36 9.42
N GLY A 74 -16.55 12.46 8.46
CA GLY A 74 -17.59 11.42 8.51
C GLY A 74 -17.31 10.30 9.52
N THR A 75 -16.06 10.15 9.98
CA THR A 75 -15.64 9.07 10.87
C THR A 75 -15.22 9.56 12.26
N LEU A 76 -15.68 10.74 12.67
CA LEU A 76 -15.30 11.38 13.95
C LEU A 76 -13.78 11.51 14.11
N GLN A 77 -13.06 11.76 13.02
CA GLN A 77 -11.58 11.85 12.95
C GLN A 77 -10.83 10.55 13.26
N LEU A 78 -11.52 9.43 13.40
CA LEU A 78 -10.89 8.13 13.71
C LEU A 78 -10.30 7.47 12.46
N PHE A 79 -10.91 7.69 11.28
CA PHE A 79 -10.51 7.02 10.05
C PHE A 79 -10.37 8.02 8.89
N GLY A 80 -9.12 8.43 8.63
CA GLY A 80 -8.74 9.12 7.40
C GLY A 80 -8.32 8.17 6.29
N HIS A 81 -8.24 8.69 5.07
CA HIS A 81 -7.79 7.95 3.89
C HIS A 81 -6.36 7.46 4.11
N GLN A 82 -6.12 6.17 3.86
CA GLN A 82 -4.79 5.56 3.99
C GLN A 82 -4.16 5.33 2.62
N PHE A 83 -2.85 5.51 2.58
CA PHE A 83 -2.04 5.33 1.38
C PHE A 83 -0.64 4.87 1.76
N LEU A 84 0.12 4.43 0.76
CA LEU A 84 1.52 4.00 0.93
C LEU A 84 2.47 4.94 0.20
N ILE A 85 3.69 5.06 0.72
CA ILE A 85 4.82 5.61 -0.02
C ILE A 85 5.97 4.60 0.02
N ALA A 86 6.39 4.17 -1.16
CA ALA A 86 7.57 3.37 -1.40
C ALA A 86 8.77 4.29 -1.69
N SER A 87 9.89 4.07 -1.01
CA SER A 87 11.16 4.77 -1.27
C SER A 87 12.06 3.88 -2.12
N VAL A 88 12.46 4.36 -3.29
CA VAL A 88 13.25 3.60 -4.27
C VAL A 88 14.56 4.33 -4.52
N ARG A 89 15.67 3.57 -4.55
CA ARG A 89 16.97 4.13 -4.91
C ARG A 89 17.34 3.69 -6.33
N VAL A 90 17.23 4.61 -7.28
CA VAL A 90 17.49 4.32 -8.70
C VAL A 90 18.90 4.75 -9.07
N LYS A 91 19.58 3.98 -9.93
CA LYS A 91 20.82 4.38 -10.59
C LYS A 91 20.61 4.36 -12.09
N ASN A 92 21.17 5.31 -12.81
CA ASN A 92 21.18 5.31 -14.27
C ASN A 92 22.50 5.89 -14.79
N LYS A 93 22.63 6.06 -16.11
CA LYS A 93 23.86 6.59 -16.72
C LYS A 93 24.15 8.03 -16.28
N GLN A 94 23.11 8.82 -16.06
CA GLN A 94 23.18 10.24 -15.66
C GLN A 94 23.46 10.40 -14.16
N HIS A 95 23.02 9.45 -13.34
CA HIS A 95 23.11 9.42 -11.89
C HIS A 95 23.75 8.11 -11.42
N PRO A 96 25.07 7.90 -11.65
CA PRO A 96 25.76 6.66 -11.29
C PRO A 96 25.83 6.42 -9.76
N ASN A 97 25.78 7.49 -8.96
CA ASN A 97 25.70 7.43 -7.49
C ASN A 97 24.28 7.14 -6.97
N GLY A 98 23.31 7.16 -7.88
CA GLY A 98 21.89 7.01 -7.66
C GLY A 98 21.19 8.25 -7.16
N PHE A 99 19.87 8.24 -7.27
CA PHE A 99 18.96 9.25 -6.77
C PHE A 99 17.78 8.58 -6.04
N TRP A 100 17.13 9.36 -5.20
CA TRP A 100 15.92 8.93 -4.49
C TRP A 100 14.70 9.30 -5.31
N THR A 101 13.76 8.36 -5.39
CA THR A 101 12.44 8.61 -5.95
C THR A 101 11.41 7.86 -5.11
N TYR A 102 10.22 8.42 -5.03
CA TYR A 102 9.17 7.96 -4.14
C TYR A 102 7.91 7.65 -4.94
N VAL A 103 7.34 6.47 -4.68
CA VAL A 103 6.11 6.01 -5.32
C VAL A 103 5.01 6.04 -4.28
N ARG A 104 4.08 6.99 -4.40
CA ARG A 104 2.86 7.01 -3.61
C ARG A 104 1.80 6.15 -4.28
N MET A 105 1.12 5.31 -3.49
CA MET A 105 -0.01 4.51 -3.98
C MET A 105 -1.26 4.79 -3.16
N ASP A 106 -2.35 5.06 -3.88
CA ASP A 106 -3.65 5.36 -3.29
C ASP A 106 -4.75 4.47 -3.84
N PHE A 107 -5.70 4.22 -2.95
CA PHE A 107 -6.84 3.35 -3.20
C PHE A 107 -8.13 4.14 -2.98
N ALA A 108 -8.80 4.52 -4.06
CA ALA A 108 -10.03 5.30 -4.03
C ALA A 108 -11.25 4.43 -4.37
N GLY A 109 -12.37 4.67 -3.67
CA GLY A 109 -13.67 4.10 -4.02
C GLY A 109 -14.40 4.90 -5.09
N ASP A 110 -15.33 4.24 -5.80
CA ASP A 110 -16.30 4.83 -6.74
C ASP A 110 -15.71 5.76 -7.81
N THR A 111 -14.74 5.25 -8.58
CA THR A 111 -14.46 5.81 -9.90
C THR A 111 -15.51 5.31 -10.90
N PRO A 112 -15.76 6.00 -12.03
CA PRO A 112 -16.64 5.48 -13.09
C PRO A 112 -16.26 4.07 -13.60
N ALA A 113 -15.01 3.64 -13.34
CA ALA A 113 -14.46 2.34 -13.69
C ALA A 113 -14.40 1.32 -12.54
N GLY A 114 -14.86 1.65 -11.32
CA GLY A 114 -14.78 0.79 -10.13
C GLY A 114 -13.73 1.27 -9.11
N VAL A 115 -12.84 0.37 -8.65
CA VAL A 115 -11.78 0.68 -7.67
C VAL A 115 -10.68 1.48 -8.35
N GLY A 116 -10.45 2.71 -7.90
CA GLY A 116 -9.30 3.49 -8.34
C GLY A 116 -8.05 3.05 -7.59
N GLN A 117 -7.09 2.41 -8.27
CA GLN A 117 -5.77 2.15 -7.70
C GLN A 117 -4.75 2.94 -8.50
N TYR A 118 -4.17 3.95 -7.86
CA TYR A 118 -3.36 4.96 -8.52
C TYR A 118 -1.96 5.02 -7.95
N THR A 119 -1.01 5.33 -8.81
CA THR A 119 0.37 5.60 -8.43
C THR A 119 0.77 7.01 -8.86
N VAL A 120 1.50 7.69 -7.99
CA VAL A 120 2.13 8.99 -8.26
C VAL A 120 3.60 8.90 -7.89
N LEU A 121 4.48 9.39 -8.76
CA LEU A 121 5.92 9.42 -8.52
C LEU A 121 6.34 10.86 -8.20
N ASN A 122 7.24 11.02 -7.23
CA ASN A 122 7.90 12.29 -6.96
C ASN A 122 9.29 12.05 -6.36
N ASP A 123 10.24 12.95 -6.61
CA ASP A 123 11.59 12.89 -6.01
C ASP A 123 11.65 13.65 -4.66
N ASP A 124 10.57 14.35 -4.28
CA ASP A 124 10.35 14.93 -2.96
C ASP A 124 9.31 14.14 -2.15
N PHE A 125 9.78 13.51 -1.08
CA PHE A 125 8.97 12.76 -0.14
C PHE A 125 7.94 13.63 0.60
N GLU A 126 8.31 14.89 0.90
CA GLU A 126 7.48 15.81 1.68
C GLU A 126 6.22 16.19 0.90
N THR A 127 6.37 16.44 -0.40
CA THR A 127 5.25 16.68 -1.31
C THR A 127 4.24 15.51 -1.29
N LEU A 128 4.71 14.26 -1.32
CA LEU A 128 3.82 13.09 -1.34
C LEU A 128 3.09 12.83 -0.01
N ARG A 129 3.73 13.12 1.13
CA ARG A 129 3.17 12.85 2.46
C ARG A 129 2.40 14.02 3.08
N SER A 130 2.37 15.18 2.43
CA SER A 130 1.80 16.41 2.99
C SER A 130 0.38 16.19 3.54
N GLY A 131 0.11 16.75 4.72
CA GLY A 131 -1.19 16.61 5.40
C GLY A 131 -1.50 15.23 5.99
N ALA A 132 -0.53 14.31 6.02
CA ALA A 132 -0.69 12.97 6.57
C ALA A 132 0.25 12.68 7.76
N LYS A 133 -0.20 11.78 8.64
CA LYS A 133 0.64 11.18 9.69
C LYS A 133 1.12 9.80 9.24
N GLY A 134 2.34 9.44 9.61
CA GLY A 134 2.86 8.08 9.41
C GLY A 134 2.21 7.10 10.39
N LEU A 135 1.84 5.92 9.90
CA LEU A 135 1.30 4.83 10.69
C LEU A 135 2.38 3.78 10.98
N GLY A 136 3.04 3.24 9.96
CA GLY A 136 4.11 2.25 10.12
C GLY A 136 5.15 2.35 9.01
N ARG A 137 6.39 1.93 9.30
CA ARG A 137 7.52 1.94 8.35
C ARG A 137 8.28 0.63 8.39
N LEU A 138 8.55 0.06 7.22
CA LEU A 138 9.61 -0.90 6.98
C LEU A 138 10.75 -0.14 6.28
N SER A 139 11.98 -0.20 6.78
CA SER A 139 13.16 0.38 6.14
C SER A 139 14.37 -0.52 6.27
N ALA A 140 15.18 -0.59 5.22
CA ALA A 140 16.41 -1.35 5.14
C ALA A 140 17.47 -0.60 4.32
N GLU A 141 17.51 0.74 4.45
CA GLU A 141 18.39 1.64 3.69
C GLU A 141 19.89 1.28 3.77
N SER A 142 20.32 0.69 4.88
CA SER A 142 21.70 0.28 5.12
C SER A 142 21.99 -1.19 4.80
N GLN A 143 20.99 -1.96 4.36
CA GLN A 143 21.11 -3.40 4.13
C GLN A 143 21.56 -3.71 2.70
N PRO A 144 22.20 -4.87 2.47
CA PRO A 144 22.45 -5.36 1.12
C PRO A 144 21.14 -5.52 0.34
N THR A 145 21.08 -4.90 -0.84
CA THR A 145 19.85 -4.73 -1.62
C THR A 145 19.33 -6.02 -2.26
N HIS A 146 20.18 -7.05 -2.39
CA HIS A 146 19.84 -8.30 -3.06
C HIS A 146 18.87 -9.21 -2.28
N ALA A 147 18.69 -8.96 -0.97
CA ALA A 147 17.75 -9.72 -0.12
C ALA A 147 16.39 -9.04 0.02
N GLY A 148 16.22 -7.83 -0.52
CA GLY A 148 15.02 -7.01 -0.40
C GLY A 148 14.17 -6.98 -1.67
N PRO A 149 13.01 -6.29 -1.63
CA PRO A 149 12.20 -6.07 -2.81
C PRO A 149 12.89 -5.14 -3.80
N SER A 150 12.80 -5.47 -5.09
CA SER A 150 13.10 -4.56 -6.19
C SER A 150 11.85 -3.81 -6.65
N LEU A 151 12.04 -2.79 -7.50
CA LEU A 151 10.95 -2.06 -8.15
C LEU A 151 10.08 -2.98 -9.01
N ASP A 152 10.68 -3.92 -9.74
CA ASP A 152 9.97 -4.95 -10.52
C ASP A 152 9.14 -5.87 -9.61
N SER A 153 9.73 -6.31 -8.48
CA SER A 153 9.02 -7.12 -7.49
C SER A 153 7.82 -6.38 -6.92
N PHE A 154 7.99 -5.09 -6.62
CA PHE A 154 6.93 -4.23 -6.10
C PHE A 154 5.83 -3.97 -7.12
N ALA A 155 6.17 -3.74 -8.38
CA ALA A 155 5.20 -3.64 -9.48
C ALA A 155 4.33 -4.91 -9.57
N SER A 156 4.94 -6.10 -9.52
CA SER A 156 4.17 -7.35 -9.51
C SER A 156 3.25 -7.49 -8.30
N LEU A 157 3.68 -7.06 -7.10
CA LEU A 157 2.80 -7.04 -5.92
C LEU A 157 1.56 -6.17 -6.18
N LEU A 158 1.77 -4.98 -6.75
CA LEU A 158 0.69 -4.06 -7.04
C LEU A 158 -0.30 -4.64 -8.06
N GLU A 159 0.17 -5.31 -9.12
CA GLU A 159 -0.71 -6.03 -10.06
C GLU A 159 -1.50 -7.15 -9.40
N ILE A 160 -0.87 -7.91 -8.50
CA ILE A 160 -1.54 -9.00 -7.78
C ILE A 160 -2.65 -8.46 -6.88
N VAL A 161 -2.39 -7.37 -6.16
CA VAL A 161 -3.41 -6.72 -5.32
C VAL A 161 -4.51 -6.11 -6.19
N TYR A 162 -4.15 -5.52 -7.33
CA TYR A 162 -5.11 -5.01 -8.31
C TYR A 162 -6.06 -6.12 -8.80
N ALA A 163 -5.50 -7.23 -9.28
CA ALA A 163 -6.27 -8.36 -9.81
C ALA A 163 -7.14 -9.05 -8.76
N LYS A 164 -6.72 -9.07 -7.49
CA LYS A 164 -7.49 -9.64 -6.37
C LYS A 164 -8.58 -8.71 -5.83
N THR A 165 -8.66 -7.48 -6.34
CA THR A 165 -9.62 -6.46 -5.89
C THR A 165 -10.59 -6.08 -7.01
N PRO A 166 -11.58 -6.93 -7.32
CA PRO A 166 -12.53 -6.62 -8.39
C PRO A 166 -13.55 -5.53 -8.00
N ARG A 167 -13.70 -5.23 -6.70
CA ARG A 167 -14.73 -4.32 -6.16
C ARG A 167 -14.25 -3.62 -4.89
N TYR A 168 -14.55 -2.33 -4.80
CA TYR A 168 -14.33 -1.52 -3.60
C TYR A 168 -15.57 -1.63 -2.73
N ASP A 169 -15.35 -1.76 -1.43
CA ASP A 169 -16.41 -1.73 -0.43
C ASP A 169 -15.90 -0.99 0.80
N VAL A 170 -16.57 0.10 1.17
CA VAL A 170 -16.17 0.98 2.28
C VAL A 170 -16.01 0.19 3.59
N PHE A 171 -16.73 -0.91 3.77
CA PHE A 171 -16.75 -1.70 5.00
C PHE A 171 -15.85 -2.95 4.98
N SER A 172 -15.28 -3.35 3.85
CA SER A 172 -14.50 -4.59 3.74
C SER A 172 -13.30 -4.53 2.80
N ARG A 173 -13.34 -3.72 1.74
CA ARG A 173 -12.29 -3.56 0.72
C ARG A 173 -12.10 -2.07 0.46
N ASN A 174 -11.60 -1.38 1.47
CA ASN A 174 -11.43 0.07 1.49
C ASN A 174 -9.95 0.48 1.41
N CYS A 175 -9.66 1.78 1.45
CA CYS A 175 -8.29 2.28 1.32
C CYS A 175 -7.31 1.78 2.39
N MET A 176 -7.78 1.62 3.63
CA MET A 176 -7.00 1.00 4.72
C MET A 176 -6.67 -0.45 4.35
N TRP A 177 -7.68 -1.24 3.98
CA TRP A 177 -7.52 -2.64 3.66
C TRP A 177 -6.50 -2.91 2.54
N HIS A 178 -6.52 -2.09 1.49
CA HIS A 178 -5.57 -2.23 0.38
C HIS A 178 -4.16 -1.80 0.75
N THR A 179 -4.04 -0.70 1.49
CA THR A 179 -2.78 -0.21 2.04
C THR A 179 -2.14 -1.28 2.93
N GLU A 180 -2.91 -1.89 3.81
CA GLU A 180 -2.42 -2.93 4.72
C GLU A 180 -2.05 -4.21 3.97
N ASN A 181 -2.82 -4.64 2.98
CA ASN A 181 -2.48 -5.82 2.17
C ASN A 181 -1.12 -5.69 1.47
N VAL A 182 -0.81 -4.53 0.90
CA VAL A 182 0.50 -4.29 0.27
C VAL A 182 1.63 -4.25 1.31
N LEU A 183 1.43 -3.52 2.41
CA LEU A 183 2.42 -3.40 3.49
C LEU A 183 2.71 -4.76 4.14
N PHE A 184 1.67 -5.49 4.52
CA PHE A 184 1.77 -6.77 5.21
C PHE A 184 2.30 -7.87 4.29
N SER A 185 1.91 -7.90 3.02
CA SER A 185 2.51 -8.86 2.06
C SER A 185 4.01 -8.62 1.91
N THR A 186 4.43 -7.36 1.86
CA THR A 186 5.86 -6.98 1.81
C THR A 186 6.58 -7.35 3.10
N ALA A 187 5.97 -7.09 4.26
CA ALA A 187 6.49 -7.46 5.57
C ALA A 187 6.69 -8.98 5.68
N ARG A 188 5.73 -9.79 5.23
CA ARG A 188 5.78 -11.25 5.34
C ARG A 188 6.76 -11.87 4.34
N LYS A 189 6.74 -11.46 3.06
CA LYS A 189 7.61 -12.03 2.03
C LYS A 189 9.09 -11.75 2.29
N PHE A 190 9.42 -10.53 2.72
CA PHE A 190 10.80 -10.08 2.95
C PHE A 190 11.10 -9.91 4.46
N ALA A 191 10.48 -10.72 5.32
CA ALA A 191 10.56 -10.56 6.77
C ALA A 191 11.99 -10.50 7.29
N GLN A 192 12.88 -11.39 6.82
CA GLN A 192 14.28 -11.40 7.25
C GLN A 192 15.01 -10.09 6.90
N HIS A 193 14.78 -9.57 5.69
CA HIS A 193 15.36 -8.31 5.23
C HIS A 193 14.90 -7.13 6.08
N TRP A 194 13.61 -7.03 6.36
CA TRP A 194 13.07 -5.94 7.17
C TRP A 194 13.44 -6.04 8.64
N LEU A 195 13.47 -7.25 9.22
CA LEU A 195 13.86 -7.45 10.62
C LEU A 195 15.33 -7.12 10.87
N ALA A 196 16.19 -7.24 9.86
CA ALA A 196 17.57 -6.78 9.90
C ALA A 196 17.70 -5.25 9.77
N GLY A 197 16.67 -4.57 9.27
CA GLY A 197 16.60 -3.12 9.13
C GLY A 197 15.92 -2.40 10.30
N ASP A 198 15.31 -1.26 9.97
CA ASP A 198 14.48 -0.47 10.90
C ASP A 198 13.00 -0.72 10.60
N ILE A 199 12.27 -1.19 11.62
CA ILE A 199 10.81 -1.28 11.59
C ILE A 199 10.27 -0.34 12.66
N ARG A 200 9.53 0.69 12.22
CA ARG A 200 8.86 1.63 13.11
C ARG A 200 7.47 1.11 13.45
N GLN A 201 7.12 1.28 14.72
CA GLN A 201 5.99 0.65 15.43
C GLN A 201 6.22 -0.82 15.78
N GLU A 202 6.05 -1.12 17.07
CA GLU A 202 6.23 -2.48 17.60
C GLU A 202 5.19 -3.46 17.04
N ALA A 203 3.97 -3.00 16.79
CA ALA A 203 2.92 -3.82 16.16
C ALA A 203 3.37 -4.41 14.82
N LEU A 204 3.94 -3.55 13.96
CA LEU A 204 4.44 -3.96 12.64
C LEU A 204 5.65 -4.88 12.75
N ARG A 205 6.55 -4.64 13.72
CA ARG A 205 7.67 -5.53 14.01
C ARG A 205 7.21 -6.93 14.43
N ARG A 206 6.27 -7.02 15.39
CA ARG A 206 5.68 -8.30 15.83
C ARG A 206 5.00 -9.04 14.68
N TYR A 207 4.23 -8.33 13.85
CA TYR A 207 3.60 -8.93 12.67
C TYR A 207 4.63 -9.48 11.67
N THR A 208 5.67 -8.70 11.38
CA THR A 208 6.78 -9.09 10.49
C THR A 208 7.48 -10.34 11.01
N ALA A 209 7.70 -10.42 12.32
CA ALA A 209 8.28 -11.59 13.01
C ALA A 209 7.32 -12.80 13.11
N GLY A 210 6.05 -12.67 12.73
CA GLY A 210 5.03 -13.73 12.87
C GLY A 210 4.52 -13.93 14.29
N GLN A 211 4.66 -12.91 15.13
CA GLN A 211 4.24 -12.89 16.54
C GLN A 211 2.89 -12.17 16.76
N SER A 212 2.28 -11.66 15.69
CA SER A 212 0.96 -11.00 15.69
C SER A 212 0.22 -11.37 14.42
N ASP A 213 -1.12 -11.40 14.49
CA ASP A 213 -1.99 -11.44 13.31
C ASP A 213 -2.17 -10.04 12.69
N ALA A 214 -2.70 -10.00 11.47
CA ALA A 214 -2.84 -8.78 10.68
C ALA A 214 -3.88 -7.82 11.26
N VAL A 215 -4.96 -8.32 11.87
CA VAL A 215 -6.03 -7.50 12.46
C VAL A 215 -5.52 -6.76 13.70
N THR A 216 -4.78 -7.45 14.56
CA THR A 216 -4.13 -6.89 15.74
C THR A 216 -3.12 -5.82 15.33
N CYS A 217 -2.28 -6.12 14.33
CA CYS A 217 -1.32 -5.17 13.78
C CYS A 217 -1.99 -3.90 13.25
N ALA A 218 -2.97 -4.05 12.35
CA ALA A 218 -3.75 -2.96 11.76
C ALA A 218 -4.40 -2.06 12.82
N THR A 219 -5.00 -2.68 13.85
CA THR A 219 -5.68 -1.97 14.93
C THR A 219 -4.69 -1.14 15.76
N GLU A 220 -3.55 -1.71 16.12
CA GLU A 220 -2.53 -1.02 16.92
C GLU A 220 -1.83 0.11 16.16
N LEU A 221 -1.66 -0.03 14.84
CA LEU A 221 -1.15 1.03 13.97
C LEU A 221 -2.14 2.18 13.83
N SER A 222 -3.43 1.89 13.72
CA SER A 222 -4.46 2.90 13.43
C SER A 222 -5.00 3.60 14.69
N ILE A 223 -5.09 2.89 15.82
CA ILE A 223 -5.71 3.40 17.05
C ILE A 223 -4.63 3.60 18.11
N PRO A 224 -4.21 4.83 18.43
CA PRO A 224 -3.16 5.06 19.43
C PRO A 224 -3.65 4.86 20.88
N ASN A 225 -4.95 5.04 21.15
CA ASN A 225 -5.50 4.94 22.51
C ASN A 225 -5.75 3.48 22.93
N PRO A 226 -5.10 2.96 24.00
CA PRO A 226 -5.22 1.57 24.44
C PRO A 226 -6.65 1.11 24.76
N VAL A 227 -7.49 1.98 25.31
CA VAL A 227 -8.88 1.67 25.64
C VAL A 227 -9.71 1.54 24.37
N LEU A 228 -9.50 2.43 23.39
CA LEU A 228 -10.16 2.36 22.09
C LEU A 228 -9.63 1.20 21.23
N ARG A 229 -8.37 0.76 21.42
CA ARG A 229 -7.80 -0.42 20.73
C ARG A 229 -8.59 -1.69 21.02
N TRP A 230 -8.96 -1.93 22.29
CA TRP A 230 -9.69 -3.13 22.67
C TRP A 230 -11.08 -3.19 22.03
N TRP A 231 -11.80 -2.06 22.05
CA TRP A 231 -13.09 -1.93 21.38
C TRP A 231 -12.94 -2.03 19.86
N GLY A 232 -11.95 -1.37 19.27
CA GLY A 232 -11.67 -1.40 17.84
C GLY A 232 -11.33 -2.81 17.32
N ALA A 233 -10.42 -3.53 17.99
CA ALA A 233 -10.02 -4.88 17.61
C ALA A 233 -11.21 -5.84 17.64
N THR A 234 -12.05 -5.71 18.67
CA THR A 234 -13.25 -6.54 18.85
C THR A 234 -14.28 -6.22 17.77
N SER A 235 -14.56 -4.94 17.49
CA SER A 235 -15.52 -4.53 16.46
C SER A 235 -15.06 -4.87 15.04
N VAL A 236 -13.79 -4.63 14.70
CA VAL A 236 -13.22 -4.95 13.38
C VAL A 236 -13.18 -6.47 13.18
N GLY A 237 -12.74 -7.22 14.18
CA GLY A 237 -12.71 -8.69 14.14
C GLY A 237 -14.11 -9.30 13.98
N LEU A 238 -15.12 -8.80 14.72
CA LEU A 238 -16.51 -9.26 14.61
C LEU A 238 -17.13 -8.92 13.25
N LEU A 239 -16.94 -7.69 12.77
CA LEU A 239 -17.46 -7.28 11.45
C LEU A 239 -16.85 -8.13 10.34
N ARG A 240 -15.53 -8.38 10.39
CA ARG A 240 -14.84 -9.20 9.40
C ARG A 240 -15.26 -10.67 9.50
N GLY A 241 -15.32 -11.24 10.70
CA GLY A 241 -15.80 -12.60 10.90
C GLY A 241 -17.23 -12.81 10.37
N THR A 242 -18.11 -11.83 10.59
CA THR A 242 -19.47 -11.80 10.06
C THR A 242 -19.48 -11.77 8.53
N GLN A 243 -18.69 -10.87 7.91
CA GLN A 243 -18.55 -10.78 6.46
C GLN A 243 -18.00 -12.08 5.84
N VAL A 244 -16.98 -12.67 6.45
CA VAL A 244 -16.38 -13.95 6.00
C VAL A 244 -17.41 -15.08 6.04
N PHE A 245 -18.18 -15.19 7.13
CA PHE A 245 -19.22 -16.21 7.27
C PHE A 245 -20.29 -16.08 6.18
N PHE A 246 -20.85 -14.88 6.00
CA PHE A 246 -21.96 -14.66 5.06
C PHE A 246 -21.56 -14.62 3.59
N THR A 247 -20.28 -14.40 3.27
CA THR A 247 -19.79 -14.41 1.87
C THR A 247 -19.05 -15.70 1.51
N SER A 248 -18.99 -16.69 2.40
CA SER A 248 -18.19 -17.91 2.24
C SER A 248 -18.45 -18.71 0.94
N GLN A 249 -19.66 -18.62 0.39
CA GLN A 249 -20.10 -19.29 -0.84
C GLN A 249 -20.07 -18.37 -2.08
N ALA A 250 -19.71 -17.09 -1.94
CA ALA A 250 -19.69 -16.14 -3.04
C ALA A 250 -18.38 -16.25 -3.86
N PRO A 251 -18.41 -16.03 -5.18
CA PRO A 251 -17.20 -15.99 -6.01
C PRO A 251 -16.18 -14.94 -5.56
N ASP A 252 -16.68 -13.84 -4.97
CA ASP A 252 -15.90 -12.74 -4.40
C ASP A 252 -15.85 -12.79 -2.86
N ARG A 253 -15.84 -13.99 -2.27
CA ARG A 253 -15.81 -14.18 -0.81
C ARG A 253 -14.78 -13.32 -0.12
N ILE A 254 -15.18 -12.78 1.02
CA ILE A 254 -14.33 -12.02 1.93
C ILE A 254 -13.55 -13.03 2.78
N LYS A 255 -12.23 -12.86 2.89
CA LYS A 255 -11.38 -13.71 3.73
C LYS A 255 -10.89 -12.95 4.96
N ASN A 256 -10.38 -13.67 5.95
CA ASN A 256 -9.61 -13.05 7.03
C ASN A 256 -8.36 -12.37 6.46
N HIS A 257 -7.88 -11.33 7.12
CA HIS A 257 -6.80 -10.50 6.60
C HIS A 257 -5.52 -11.32 6.35
N ASP A 258 -5.13 -12.17 7.30
CA ASP A 258 -3.97 -13.05 7.12
C ASP A 258 -4.12 -14.05 5.97
N ASP A 259 -5.34 -14.51 5.67
CA ASP A 259 -5.57 -15.41 4.53
C ASP A 259 -5.51 -14.65 3.19
N GLU A 260 -5.86 -13.36 3.17
CA GLU A 260 -5.63 -12.50 2.00
C GLU A 260 -4.16 -12.24 1.77
N VAL A 261 -3.43 -11.81 2.82
CA VAL A 261 -1.98 -11.60 2.76
C VAL A 261 -1.26 -12.87 2.33
N ARG A 262 -1.61 -14.03 2.91
CA ARG A 262 -1.03 -15.32 2.52
C ARG A 262 -1.27 -15.61 1.04
N GLY A 263 -2.51 -15.45 0.57
CA GLY A 263 -2.86 -15.68 -0.83
C GLY A 263 -2.25 -14.67 -1.81
N ILE A 264 -1.88 -13.47 -1.36
CA ILE A 264 -1.10 -12.49 -2.13
C ILE A 264 0.36 -12.93 -2.21
N VAL A 265 0.97 -13.28 -1.08
CA VAL A 265 2.37 -13.73 -1.02
C VAL A 265 2.58 -15.02 -1.82
N GLU A 266 1.64 -15.97 -1.76
CA GLU A 266 1.67 -17.20 -2.57
C GLU A 266 1.67 -16.88 -4.07
N ALA A 267 0.75 -16.03 -4.53
CA ALA A 267 0.71 -15.59 -5.92
C ALA A 267 2.00 -14.87 -6.33
N TRP A 268 2.54 -14.04 -5.42
CA TRP A 268 3.75 -13.26 -5.66
C TRP A 268 5.02 -14.12 -5.72
N ASN A 269 5.05 -15.27 -5.03
CA ASN A 269 6.14 -16.23 -5.14
C ASN A 269 6.15 -16.93 -6.51
N LEU A 270 4.99 -17.15 -7.12
CA LEU A 270 4.88 -17.77 -8.44
C LEU A 270 5.36 -16.81 -9.55
N THR A 271 5.13 -15.52 -9.42
CA THR A 271 5.55 -14.52 -10.42
C THR A 271 7.07 -14.28 -10.43
N VAL A 272 7.71 -14.29 -9.25
CA VAL A 272 9.14 -13.92 -9.10
C VAL A 272 10.10 -15.07 -9.43
N GLN A 273 9.62 -16.32 -9.57
CA GLN A 273 10.46 -17.45 -10.02
C GLN A 273 10.80 -17.43 -11.52
N ALA A 274 10.20 -16.54 -12.32
CA ALA A 274 10.42 -16.48 -13.76
C ALA A 274 11.59 -15.59 -14.21
N SER A 275 12.45 -15.16 -13.28
CA SER A 275 13.61 -14.30 -13.56
C SER A 275 14.86 -14.85 -12.87
N SER A 276 15.36 -15.97 -13.38
CA SER A 276 16.69 -16.52 -13.06
C SER A 276 17.46 -16.77 -14.35
#